data_AF-A0A932LX63-F1
#
_entry.id   AF-A0A932LX63-F1
#
_cell.length_a   1.000
_cell.length_b   1.000
_cell.length_c   1.000
_cell.angle_alpha   90.00
_cell.angle_beta   90.00
_cell.angle_gamma   90.00
#
_symmetry.space_group_name_H-M   'P 1'
#
loop_
_entity.id
_entity.type
_entity.pdbx_description
1 polymer ?
#
loop_
_entity_poly.entity_id
_entity_poly.type
_entity_poly.pdbx_seq_one_letter_code
_entity_poly.pdbx_strand_id
1 'polypeptide(L)'
;RLARHVFLIEEFLLGLHERGALPLALRPGPREILFHGHCHQKALVGSAPSLQVLRLLPGTKVTEVDSGCCGMAGSFGYEREHYDLSLAIGARRRIPAVQAAGPDTEVVAAGISCRQQIAHATGRRPRHLVEVLAAAL
;
A
#
# COMPACT_ATOMS: atom_id res chain seq x y z
N ARG A 1 19.91 -5.97 20.69
CA ARG A 1 20.51 -4.83 19.96
C ARG A 1 20.06 -4.76 18.49
N LEU A 2 19.87 -5.89 17.78
CA LEU A 2 19.42 -5.89 16.37
C LEU A 2 17.99 -5.37 16.14
N ALA A 3 17.02 -5.79 16.99
CA ALA A 3 15.61 -5.44 16.80
C ALA A 3 15.31 -3.93 16.69
N ARG A 4 16.14 -3.06 17.29
CA ARG A 4 16.00 -1.59 17.21
C ARG A 4 16.46 -0.99 15.86
N HIS A 5 17.05 -1.81 15.00
CA HIS A 5 17.58 -1.42 13.69
C HIS A 5 16.86 -2.14 12.55
N VAL A 6 15.70 -2.75 12.83
CA VAL A 6 14.82 -3.38 11.84
C VAL A 6 13.63 -2.47 11.68
N PHE A 7 13.41 -2.01 10.45
CA PHE A 7 12.36 -1.05 10.12
C PHE A 7 11.58 -1.56 8.92
N LEU A 8 10.29 -1.24 8.86
CA LEU A 8 9.61 -1.22 7.58
C LEU A 8 10.17 -0.07 6.74
N ILE A 9 10.11 -0.21 5.41
CA ILE A 9 10.72 0.76 4.51
C ILE A 9 10.11 2.16 4.68
N GLU A 10 8.80 2.25 4.92
CA GLU A 10 8.10 3.49 5.21
C GLU A 10 8.58 4.17 6.50
N GLU A 11 8.89 3.41 7.56
CA GLU A 11 9.43 3.97 8.80
C GLU A 11 10.85 4.48 8.58
N PHE A 12 11.65 3.71 7.84
CA PHE A 12 13.03 4.10 7.53
C PHE A 12 13.08 5.39 6.71
N LEU A 13 12.28 5.48 5.65
CA LEU A 13 12.20 6.66 4.79
C LEU A 13 11.65 7.87 5.55
N LEU A 14 10.59 7.69 6.35
CA LEU A 14 10.04 8.77 7.15
C LEU A 14 11.07 9.29 8.17
N GLY A 15 11.75 8.38 8.88
CA GLY A 15 12.77 8.78 9.85
C GLY A 15 13.95 9.53 9.21
N LEU A 16 14.34 9.18 7.98
CA LEU A 16 15.32 9.97 7.23
C LEU A 16 14.78 11.36 6.88
N HIS A 17 13.52 11.45 6.45
CA HIS A 17 12.88 12.72 6.09
C HIS A 17 12.79 13.66 7.31
N GLU A 18 12.31 13.17 8.45
CA GLU A 18 12.17 13.94 9.69
C GLU A 18 13.50 14.52 10.19
N ARG A 19 14.62 13.84 9.91
CA ARG A 19 15.97 14.30 10.28
C ARG A 19 16.64 15.15 9.18
N GLY A 20 15.94 15.45 8.09
CA GLY A 20 16.52 16.18 6.94
C GLY A 20 17.61 15.40 6.20
N ALA A 21 17.66 14.08 6.36
CA ALA A 21 18.69 13.20 5.83
C ALA A 21 18.21 12.32 4.66
N LEU A 22 16.99 12.54 4.17
CA LEU A 22 16.45 11.81 3.01
C LEU A 22 17.00 12.43 1.71
N PRO A 23 17.89 11.76 0.96
CA PRO A 23 18.56 12.35 -0.20
C PRO A 23 17.71 12.19 -1.47
N LEU A 24 16.39 12.38 -1.38
CA LEU A 24 15.46 12.21 -2.50
C LEU A 24 14.84 13.56 -2.87
N ALA A 25 15.06 14.00 -4.10
CA ALA A 25 14.38 15.15 -4.69
C ALA A 25 13.14 14.68 -5.46
N LEU A 26 12.02 14.49 -4.76
CA LEU A 26 10.80 13.98 -5.36
C LEU A 26 10.11 15.04 -6.23
N ARG A 27 9.94 14.74 -7.51
CA ARG A 27 9.09 15.47 -8.46
C ARG A 27 7.60 15.15 -8.20
N PRO A 28 6.66 15.95 -8.74
CA PRO A 28 5.24 15.63 -8.66
C PRO A 28 4.94 14.21 -9.18
N GLY A 29 4.14 13.46 -8.41
CA GLY A 29 3.70 12.11 -8.73
C GLY A 29 2.24 12.05 -9.21
N PRO A 30 1.56 10.90 -9.04
CA PRO A 30 0.12 10.81 -9.27
C PRO A 30 -0.65 11.87 -8.48
N ARG A 31 -1.67 12.46 -9.08
CA ARG A 31 -2.51 13.48 -8.39
C ARG A 31 -3.30 12.87 -7.24
N GLU A 32 -3.73 11.62 -7.40
CA GLU A 32 -4.49 10.89 -6.39
C GLU A 32 -3.90 9.50 -6.17
N ILE A 33 -3.80 9.11 -4.90
CA ILE A 33 -3.39 7.77 -4.48
C ILE A 33 -4.48 7.19 -3.56
N LEU A 34 -4.94 5.99 -3.90
CA LEU A 34 -5.72 5.13 -3.01
C LEU A 34 -4.80 4.06 -2.41
N PHE A 35 -4.56 4.16 -1.10
CA PHE A 35 -3.63 3.30 -0.38
C PHE A 35 -4.34 2.20 0.42
N HIS A 36 -3.83 0.98 0.33
CA HIS A 36 -4.19 -0.14 1.20
C HIS A 36 -2.97 -0.62 2.00
N GLY A 37 -2.96 -0.33 3.30
CA GLY A 37 -1.94 -0.83 4.23
C GLY A 37 -2.07 -2.33 4.47
N HIS A 38 -0.94 -3.02 4.55
CA HIS A 38 -0.94 -4.46 4.82
C HIS A 38 -1.39 -4.76 6.27
N CYS A 39 -2.12 -5.86 6.50
CA CYS A 39 -2.60 -6.19 7.85
C CYS A 39 -1.46 -6.32 8.88
N HIS A 40 -0.35 -6.96 8.52
CA HIS A 40 0.82 -7.05 9.41
C HIS A 40 1.46 -5.68 9.66
N GLN A 41 1.56 -4.83 8.64
CA GLN A 41 2.07 -3.47 8.78
C GLN A 41 1.20 -2.67 9.77
N LYS A 42 -0.13 -2.70 9.57
CA LYS A 42 -1.09 -2.03 10.44
C LYS A 42 -0.98 -2.49 11.89
N ALA A 43 -0.80 -3.79 12.12
CA ALA A 43 -0.64 -4.36 13.45
C ALA A 43 0.69 -4.01 14.11
N LEU A 44 1.78 -3.89 13.34
CA LEU A 44 3.11 -3.60 13.86
C LEU A 44 3.31 -2.11 14.17
N VAL A 45 3.00 -1.24 13.20
CA VAL A 45 3.38 0.19 13.26
C VAL A 45 2.30 1.13 12.71
N GLY A 46 1.15 0.59 12.31
CA GLY A 46 0.08 1.36 11.69
C GLY A 46 0.34 1.71 10.21
N SER A 47 -0.56 2.49 9.63
CA SER A 47 -0.46 2.98 8.23
C SER A 47 0.14 4.38 8.12
N ALA A 48 0.29 5.10 9.23
CA ALA A 48 0.71 6.50 9.25
C ALA A 48 2.05 6.74 8.53
N PRO A 49 3.11 5.92 8.72
CA PRO A 49 4.36 6.13 8.02
C PRO A 49 4.22 6.05 6.50
N SER A 50 3.48 5.07 5.97
CA SER A 50 3.25 4.96 4.52
C SER A 50 2.49 6.17 3.98
N LEU A 51 1.47 6.64 4.70
CA LEU A 51 0.70 7.81 4.29
C LEU A 51 1.55 9.07 4.26
N GLN A 52 2.41 9.27 5.26
CA GLN A 52 3.30 10.44 5.31
C GLN A 52 4.34 10.39 4.21
N VAL A 53 4.97 9.23 3.98
CA VAL A 53 5.95 9.04 2.90
C VAL A 53 5.33 9.27 1.53
N LEU A 54 4.12 8.77 1.27
CA LEU A 54 3.42 9.03 0.00
C LEU A 54 3.04 10.51 -0.18
N ARG A 55 2.77 11.22 0.92
CA ARG A 55 2.48 12.68 0.91
C ARG A 55 3.73 13.54 0.69
N LEU A 56 4.93 12.97 0.67
CA LEU A 56 6.13 13.68 0.24
C LEU A 56 6.10 14.01 -1.26
N LEU A 57 5.26 13.32 -2.05
CA LEU A 57 5.04 13.64 -3.47
C LEU A 57 4.29 14.98 -3.59
N PRO A 58 4.88 16.00 -4.22
CA PRO A 58 4.26 17.31 -4.33
C PRO A 58 2.91 17.26 -5.06
N GLY A 59 1.87 17.84 -4.46
CA GLY A 59 0.54 17.94 -5.06
C GLY A 59 -0.29 16.65 -5.06
N THR A 60 0.17 15.59 -4.40
CA THR A 60 -0.52 14.30 -4.34
C THR A 60 -1.52 14.22 -3.18
N LYS A 61 -2.77 13.88 -3.47
CA LYS A 61 -3.79 13.54 -2.47
C LYS A 61 -3.75 12.04 -2.17
N VAL A 62 -3.46 11.67 -0.93
CA VAL A 62 -3.39 10.27 -0.48
C VAL A 62 -4.58 9.94 0.42
N THR A 63 -5.37 8.94 0.04
CA THR A 63 -6.51 8.42 0.81
C THR A 63 -6.26 6.96 1.18
N GLU A 64 -6.48 6.59 2.44
CA GLU A 64 -6.42 5.18 2.86
C GLU A 64 -7.78 4.50 2.70
N VAL A 65 -7.77 3.26 2.21
CA VAL A 65 -8.94 2.38 2.26
C VAL A 65 -9.11 1.88 3.69
N ASP A 66 -10.22 2.23 4.34
CA ASP A 66 -10.65 1.63 5.61
C ASP A 66 -11.00 0.14 5.41
N SER A 67 -9.97 -0.69 5.53
CA SER A 67 -10.01 -2.11 5.23
C SER A 67 -9.05 -2.88 6.13
N GLY A 68 -9.48 -4.08 6.51
CA GLY A 68 -8.67 -5.06 7.24
C GLY A 68 -7.80 -5.90 6.30
N CYS A 69 -7.73 -7.21 6.55
CA CYS A 69 -6.96 -8.14 5.72
C CYS A 69 -7.48 -8.18 4.27
N CYS A 70 -6.57 -8.48 3.34
CA CYS A 70 -6.88 -8.76 1.94
C CYS A 70 -7.66 -10.08 1.74
N GLY A 71 -7.39 -11.08 2.59
CA GLY A 71 -7.90 -12.44 2.43
C GLY A 71 -6.89 -13.41 1.81
N MET A 72 -5.69 -12.95 1.44
CA MET A 72 -4.67 -13.83 0.83
C MET A 72 -3.80 -14.58 1.82
N ALA A 73 -3.35 -13.93 2.90
CA ALA A 73 -2.48 -14.50 3.95
C ALA A 73 -1.43 -15.53 3.44
N GLY A 74 -0.58 -15.13 2.48
CA GLY A 74 0.35 -16.05 1.83
C GLY A 74 -0.34 -16.89 0.73
N SER A 75 -0.29 -18.22 0.86
CA SER A 75 -0.93 -19.16 -0.07
C SER A 75 -2.42 -19.35 0.17
N PHE A 76 -2.93 -18.97 1.34
CA PHE A 76 -4.31 -19.22 1.76
C PHE A 76 -5.33 -18.83 0.68
N GLY A 77 -5.20 -17.64 0.10
CA GLY A 77 -6.13 -17.19 -0.94
C GLY A 77 -6.03 -17.90 -2.30
N TYR A 78 -5.03 -18.75 -2.50
CA TYR A 78 -4.87 -19.61 -3.69
C TYR A 78 -5.38 -21.03 -3.47
N GLU A 79 -5.60 -21.44 -2.23
CA GLU A 79 -6.08 -22.77 -1.90
C GLU A 79 -7.54 -22.93 -2.34
N ARG A 80 -7.86 -24.07 -2.96
CA ARG A 80 -9.19 -24.31 -3.55
C ARG A 80 -10.29 -24.15 -2.52
N GLU A 81 -10.05 -24.60 -1.29
CA GLU A 81 -11.02 -24.53 -0.18
C GLU A 81 -11.25 -23.09 0.31
N HIS A 82 -10.30 -22.19 0.07
CA HIS A 82 -10.27 -20.85 0.64
C HIS A 82 -10.43 -19.73 -0.40
N TYR A 83 -10.43 -20.07 -1.69
CA TYR A 83 -10.51 -19.10 -2.79
C TYR A 83 -11.73 -18.17 -2.67
N ASP A 84 -12.93 -18.74 -2.52
CA ASP A 84 -14.16 -17.96 -2.42
C ASP A 84 -14.18 -17.11 -1.15
N LEU A 85 -13.66 -17.62 -0.04
CA LEU A 85 -13.52 -16.89 1.21
C LEU A 85 -12.54 -15.72 1.09
N SER A 86 -11.39 -15.93 0.44
CA SER A 86 -10.41 -14.89 0.14
C SER A 86 -11.02 -13.76 -0.67
N LEU A 87 -11.76 -14.09 -1.73
CA LEU A 87 -12.49 -13.10 -2.54
C LEU A 87 -13.55 -12.37 -1.72
N ALA A 88 -14.34 -13.09 -0.92
CA ALA A 88 -15.36 -12.49 -0.06
C ALA A 88 -14.76 -11.50 0.95
N ILE A 89 -13.61 -11.83 1.55
CA ILE A 89 -12.89 -10.92 2.45
C ILE A 89 -12.47 -9.64 1.70
N GLY A 90 -11.86 -9.78 0.53
CA GLY A 90 -11.44 -8.65 -0.30
C GLY A 90 -12.62 -7.76 -0.75
N ALA A 91 -13.77 -8.39 -1.02
CA ALA A 91 -15.00 -7.75 -1.50
C ALA A 91 -15.69 -6.87 -0.45
N ARG A 92 -15.35 -7.00 0.84
CA ARG A 92 -15.96 -6.20 1.90
C ARG A 92 -15.74 -4.70 1.75
N ARG A 93 -14.51 -4.28 1.43
CA ARG A 93 -14.11 -2.86 1.42
C ARG A 93 -13.12 -2.54 0.31
N ARG A 94 -12.06 -3.33 0.18
CA ARG A 94 -10.90 -3.00 -0.67
C ARG A 94 -11.19 -3.13 -2.15
N ILE A 95 -11.80 -4.24 -2.59
CA ILE A 95 -12.14 -4.44 -4.01
C ILE A 95 -13.13 -3.36 -4.49
N PRO A 96 -14.25 -3.08 -3.78
CA PRO A 96 -15.15 -1.99 -4.16
C PRO A 96 -14.47 -0.62 -4.20
N ALA A 97 -13.61 -0.30 -3.22
CA ALA A 97 -12.88 0.97 -3.20
C ALA A 97 -11.98 1.14 -4.43
N VAL A 98 -11.29 0.07 -4.86
CA VAL A 98 -10.46 0.08 -6.06
C VAL A 98 -11.28 0.20 -7.35
N GLN A 99 -12.45 -0.44 -7.41
CA GLN A 99 -13.35 -0.34 -8.57
C GLN A 99 -14.02 1.03 -8.68
N ALA A 100 -14.31 1.68 -7.55
CA ALA A 100 -14.88 3.02 -7.50
C ALA A 100 -13.85 4.13 -7.73
N ALA A 101 -12.55 3.84 -7.58
CA ALA A 101 -11.49 4.79 -7.82
C ALA A 101 -11.42 5.16 -9.32
N GLY A 102 -11.17 6.43 -9.61
CA GLY A 102 -11.03 6.92 -10.97
C GLY A 102 -9.95 6.17 -11.76
N PRO A 103 -10.01 6.21 -13.11
CA PRO A 103 -9.01 5.56 -13.95
C PRO A 103 -7.59 6.10 -13.69
N ASP A 104 -7.48 7.39 -13.36
CA ASP A 104 -6.21 8.07 -13.08
C ASP A 104 -5.76 8.01 -11.61
N THR A 105 -6.58 7.44 -10.71
CA THR A 105 -6.20 7.25 -9.31
C THR A 105 -5.18 6.13 -9.21
N GLU A 106 -4.00 6.40 -8.69
CA GLU A 106 -2.98 5.37 -8.47
C GLU A 106 -3.38 4.47 -7.30
N VAL A 107 -3.37 3.14 -7.50
CA VAL A 107 -3.67 2.19 -6.42
C VAL A 107 -2.35 1.69 -5.83
N VAL A 108 -2.17 1.89 -4.53
CA VAL A 108 -0.95 1.47 -3.82
C VAL A 108 -1.29 0.46 -2.75
N ALA A 109 -0.58 -0.66 -2.72
CA ALA A 109 -0.72 -1.65 -1.65
C ALA A 109 0.64 -2.21 -1.21
N ALA A 110 0.87 -2.25 0.11
CA ALA A 110 2.16 -2.64 0.69
C ALA A 110 2.48 -4.14 0.50
N GLY A 111 1.51 -5.04 0.69
CA GLY A 111 1.74 -6.47 0.57
C GLY A 111 1.68 -6.99 -0.87
N ILE A 112 2.62 -7.87 -1.24
CA ILE A 112 2.63 -8.53 -2.56
C ILE A 112 1.33 -9.31 -2.81
N SER A 113 0.87 -10.10 -1.85
CA SER A 113 -0.37 -10.86 -1.98
C SER A 113 -1.59 -9.93 -2.08
N CYS A 114 -1.60 -8.80 -1.35
CA CYS A 114 -2.64 -7.79 -1.53
C CYS A 114 -2.67 -7.24 -2.95
N ARG A 115 -1.50 -6.94 -3.53
CA ARG A 115 -1.38 -6.45 -4.92
C ARG A 115 -1.88 -7.47 -5.93
N GLN A 116 -1.47 -8.73 -5.78
CA GLN A 116 -1.90 -9.83 -6.65
C GLN A 116 -3.41 -10.03 -6.62
N GLN A 117 -4.02 -10.00 -5.44
CA GLN A 117 -5.46 -10.20 -5.33
C GLN A 117 -6.28 -9.04 -5.90
N ILE A 118 -5.81 -7.79 -5.71
CA ILE A 118 -6.43 -6.63 -6.38
C ILE A 118 -6.34 -6.81 -7.90
N ALA A 119 -5.17 -7.17 -8.42
CA ALA A 119 -4.99 -7.39 -9.85
C ALA A 119 -5.90 -8.49 -10.40
N HIS A 120 -6.00 -9.60 -9.67
CA HIS A 120 -6.89 -10.71 -10.02
C HIS A 120 -8.36 -10.30 -10.01
N ALA A 121 -8.81 -9.57 -8.99
CA ALA A 121 -10.23 -9.26 -8.80
C ALA A 121 -10.73 -8.04 -9.58
N THR A 122 -9.86 -7.08 -9.93
CA THR A 122 -10.28 -5.80 -10.53
C THR A 122 -9.59 -5.47 -11.84
N GLY A 123 -8.55 -6.22 -12.24
CA GLY A 123 -7.70 -5.89 -13.39
C GLY A 123 -6.78 -4.69 -13.18
N ARG A 124 -6.93 -3.92 -12.08
CA ARG A 124 -6.02 -2.81 -11.73
C ARG A 124 -4.68 -3.38 -11.28
N ARG A 125 -3.57 -2.74 -11.66
CA ARG A 125 -2.22 -3.16 -11.27
C ARG A 125 -1.68 -2.25 -10.17
N PRO A 126 -1.96 -2.54 -8.89
CA PRO A 126 -1.47 -1.70 -7.81
C PRO A 126 0.06 -1.78 -7.71
N ARG A 127 0.69 -0.66 -7.34
CA ARG A 127 2.13 -0.57 -7.08
C ARG A 127 2.46 -0.65 -5.60
N HIS A 128 3.69 -1.04 -5.29
CA HIS A 128 4.28 -0.81 -3.99
C HIS A 128 4.65 0.67 -3.81
N LEU A 129 4.63 1.20 -2.59
CA LEU A 129 4.93 2.62 -2.34
C LEU A 129 6.30 3.03 -2.89
N VAL A 130 7.30 2.15 -2.78
CA VAL A 130 8.67 2.40 -3.28
C VAL A 130 8.69 2.58 -4.80
N GLU A 131 7.85 1.85 -5.54
CA GLU A 131 7.77 1.99 -7.01
C GLU A 131 7.16 3.34 -7.39
N VAL A 132 6.22 3.85 -6.60
CA VAL A 132 5.62 5.18 -6.81
C VAL A 132 6.65 6.28 -6.55
N LEU A 133 7.40 6.17 -5.45
CA LEU A 133 8.47 7.13 -5.13
C LEU A 133 9.59 7.09 -6.17
N ALA A 134 10.01 5.90 -6.60
CA ALA A 134 11.07 5.74 -7.59
C ALA A 134 10.71 6.36 -8.95
N ALA A 135 9.43 6.29 -9.35
CA ALA A 135 8.94 6.94 -10.57
C ALA A 135 8.97 8.48 -10.49
N ALA A 136 9.10 9.04 -9.28
CA ALA A 136 9.12 10.47 -9.01
C ALA A 136 10.52 11.02 -8.69
N LEU A 137 11.59 10.22 -8.82
CA LEU A 137 12.97 10.71 -8.78
C LEU A 137 13.30 11.37 -10.13
#